data_AF-A0A442LG00-F1
#
_entry.id   AF-A0A442LG00-F1
#
_cell.length_a   1.000
_cell.length_b   1.000
_cell.length_c   1.000
_cell.angle_alpha   90.00
_cell.angle_beta   90.00
_cell.angle_gamma   90.00
#
_symmetry.space_group_name_H-M   'P 1'
#
loop_
_entity.id
_entity.type
_entity.pdbx_description
1 polymer ?
#
loop_
_entity_poly.entity_id
_entity_poly.type
_entity_poly.pdbx_seq_one_letter_code
_entity_poly.pdbx_strand_id
1 'polypeptide(L)' 'MDSRITRLRRRLEKDAAKPELIKTIRGVGYRYPRR' A
#
# COMPACT_ATOMS: atom_id res chain seq x y z
N MET A 1 8.04 3.57 -9.21
CA MET A 1 7.03 2.55 -8.83
C MET A 1 6.12 3.08 -7.73
N ASP A 2 6.70 3.76 -6.74
CA ASP A 2 6.02 4.37 -5.58
C ASP A 2 4.85 5.29 -5.93
N SER A 3 4.97 6.14 -6.96
CA SER A 3 3.91 7.07 -7.36
C SER A 3 2.59 6.36 -7.72
N ARG A 4 2.69 5.16 -8.32
CA ARG A 4 1.50 4.34 -8.64
C ARG A 4 0.90 3.72 -7.38
N ILE A 5 1.73 3.27 -6.44
CA ILE A 5 1.28 2.70 -5.16
C ILE A 5 0.63 3.77 -4.29
N THR A 6 1.15 4.99 -4.26
CA THR A 6 0.52 6.13 -3.57
C THR A 6 -0.88 6.41 -4.10
N ARG A 7 -1.04 6.41 -5.42
CA ARG A 7 -2.34 6.63 -6.06
C ARG A 7 -3.32 5.49 -5.82
N LEU A 8 -2.81 4.26 -5.75
CA LEU A 8 -3.59 3.07 -5.41
C LEU A 8 -4.05 3.09 -3.95
N ARG A 9 -3.17 3.42 -3.01
CA ARG A 9 -3.49 3.57 -1.58
C ARG A 9 -4.58 4.61 -1.34
N ARG A 10 -4.51 5.76 -1.99
CA ARG A 10 -5.56 6.80 -1.88
C ARG A 10 -6.95 6.34 -2.33
N ARG A 11 -7.04 5.34 -3.21
CA ARG A 11 -8.31 4.83 -3.73
C ARG A 11 -8.85 3.64 -2.94
N LEU A 12 -7.96 2.78 -2.42
CA LEU A 12 -8.33 1.52 -1.79
C LEU A 12 -8.32 1.58 -0.25
N GLU A 13 -7.40 2.34 0.32
CA GLU A 13 -7.27 2.44 1.78
C GLU A 13 -8.25 3.49 2.31
N LYS A 14 -8.83 3.23 3.48
CA LYS A 14 -9.64 4.23 4.20
C LYS A 14 -8.78 5.42 4.65
N ASP A 15 -7.54 5.15 5.02
CA ASP A 15 -6.52 6.14 5.36
C ASP A 15 -5.19 5.77 4.68
N ALA A 16 -4.76 6.57 3.72
CA ALA A 16 -3.51 6.32 2.99
C ALA A 16 -2.25 6.47 3.87
N ALA A 17 -2.33 7.18 5.00
CA ALA A 17 -1.24 7.30 5.97
C ALA A 17 -1.13 6.09 6.90
N LYS A 18 -2.20 5.28 7.00
CA LYS A 18 -2.26 4.03 7.78
C LYS A 18 -2.68 2.87 6.88
N PRO A 19 -1.77 2.39 6.02
CA PRO A 19 -2.10 1.39 5.01
C PRO A 19 -2.35 0.01 5.63
N GLU A 20 -3.56 -0.50 5.46
CA GLU A 20 -4.00 -1.80 5.97
C GLU A 20 -4.00 -2.87 4.87
N LEU A 21 -4.29 -2.48 3.62
CA LEU A 21 -4.40 -3.36 2.45
C LEU A 21 -3.12 -3.48 1.63
N ILE A 22 -2.23 -2.49 1.64
CA ILE A 22 -0.97 -2.55 0.89
C ILE A 22 0.16 -2.23 1.86
N LYS A 23 0.85 -3.25 2.37
CA LYS A 23 1.96 -3.08 3.32
C LYS A 23 3.27 -2.94 2.58
N THR A 24 4.10 -1.98 2.99
CA THR A 24 5.46 -1.82 2.46
C THR A 24 6.41 -2.71 3.26
N ILE A 25 7.14 -3.58 2.58
CA ILE A 25 8.24 -4.36 3.14
C ILE A 25 9.54 -3.71 2.67
N ARG A 26 10.26 -3.08 3.62
CA ARG A 26 11.52 -2.39 3.33
C ARG A 26 12.53 -3.37 2.72
N GLY A 27 13.16 -2.96 1.62
CA GLY A 27 14.16 -3.77 0.90
C GLY A 27 13.58 -4.85 -0.02
N VAL A 28 12.25 -5.03 -0.07
CA VAL A 28 11.61 -6.10 -0.87
C VAL A 28 10.52 -5.53 -1.80
N GLY A 29 9.66 -4.64 -1.31
CA GLY A 29 8.57 -4.06 -2.12
C GLY A 29 7.26 -3.94 -1.34
N TYR A 30 6.14 -4.33 -1.95
CA TYR A 30 4.80 -4.21 -1.35
C TYR A 30 4.10 -5.56 -1.31
N ARG A 31 3.37 -5.80 -0.22
CA ARG A 31 2.58 -7.01 0.00
C ARG A 31 1.12 -6.64 0.21
N TYR A 32 0.24 -7.34 -0.49
CA TYR A 32 -1.18 -7.36 -0.19
C TYR A 32 -1.42 -8.43 0.90
N PRO A 33 -1.98 -8.09 2.08
CA PRO A 33 -2.39 -9.09 3.05
C PRO A 33 -3.59 -9.83 2.45
N ARG A 34 -3.35 -11.11 2.14
CA ARG A 34 -4.41 -12.03 1.73
C ARG A 34 -5.30 -12.28 2.96
N ARG A 35 -6.61 -12.12 2.77
CA ARG A 35 -7.64 -12.46 3.76
C ARG A 35 -7.61 -13.95 4.09
#